data_AF-A0A963A566-F1
#
_entry.id   AF-A0A963A566-F1
#
_cell.length_a   1.000
_cell.length_b   1.000
_cell.length_c   1.000
_cell.angle_alpha   90.00
_cell.angle_beta   90.00
_cell.angle_gamma   90.00
#
_symmetry.space_group_name_H-M   'P 1'
#
loop_
_entity.id
_entity.type
_entity.pdbx_description
1 polymer ?
#
loop_
_entity_poly.entity_id
_entity_poly.type
_entity_poly.pdbx_seq_one_letter_code
_entity_poly.pdbx_strand_id
1 'polypeptide(L)'
;MLNESITQLERLLRLHPGAEWLEQAQQRLDAAEDLLSELTLLSAMARRKLGKQRLSNQPCLLQSPAGALDIAAWSNGDAGRVLLILYAIRMERLATPDLVTRLYRLGDADERAVIVSALALFGSGE
;
A
#
# COMPACT_ATOMS: atom_id res chain seq x y z
N MET A 1 -0.82 14.82 2.82
CA MET A 1 -1.71 13.67 2.60
C MET A 1 -0.98 12.36 2.29
N LEU A 2 -0.28 12.20 1.15
CA LEU A 2 0.41 10.93 0.85
C LEU A 2 1.39 10.49 1.96
N ASN A 3 2.30 11.38 2.38
CA ASN A 3 3.28 11.07 3.42
C ASN A 3 2.65 10.78 4.79
N GLU A 4 1.53 11.43 5.11
CA GLU A 4 0.80 11.18 6.36
C GLU A 4 0.12 9.80 6.34
N SER A 5 -0.49 9.43 5.20
CA SER A 5 -1.09 8.11 5.01
C SER A 5 -0.05 7.00 5.12
N ILE A 6 1.12 7.19 4.49
CA ILE A 6 2.27 6.28 4.62
C ILE A 6 2.67 6.16 6.09
N THR A 7 2.92 7.28 6.77
CA THR A 7 3.37 7.30 8.18
C THR A 7 2.37 6.62 9.11
N GLN A 8 1.07 6.85 8.90
CA GLN A 8 0.02 6.26 9.73
C GLN A 8 -0.10 4.75 9.49
N LEU A 9 -0.05 4.29 8.23
CA LEU A 9 -0.04 2.86 7.90
C LEU A 9 1.19 2.16 8.48
N GLU A 10 2.37 2.78 8.39
CA GLU A 10 3.59 2.25 8.99
C GLU A 10 3.45 2.11 10.50
N ARG A 11 2.93 3.13 11.19
CA ARG A 11 2.73 3.07 12.64
C ARG A 11 1.82 1.91 13.04
N LEU A 12 0.76 1.65 12.27
CA LEU A 12 -0.16 0.54 12.54
C LEU A 12 0.51 -0.81 12.28
N LEU A 13 1.26 -0.92 11.19
CA LEU A 13 1.90 -2.17 10.77
C LEU A 13 3.19 -2.48 11.55
N ARG A 14 3.84 -1.49 12.19
CA ARG A 14 5.03 -1.68 13.03
C ARG A 14 4.81 -2.57 14.24
N LEU A 15 3.57 -2.66 14.74
CA LEU A 15 3.22 -3.55 15.84
C LEU A 15 2.97 -5.00 15.40
N HIS A 16 2.97 -5.25 14.09
CA HIS A 16 2.74 -6.59 13.54
C HIS A 16 4.04 -7.42 13.57
N PRO A 17 3.98 -8.74 13.87
CA PRO A 17 5.15 -9.62 13.82
C PRO A 17 5.89 -9.65 12.47
N GLY A 18 5.21 -9.24 11.40
CA GLY A 18 5.77 -9.14 10.04
C GLY A 18 6.36 -7.77 9.68
N ALA A 19 6.53 -6.85 10.63
CA ALA A 19 7.05 -5.50 10.38
C ALA A 19 8.47 -5.50 9.79
N GLU A 20 9.35 -6.38 10.25
CA GLU A 20 10.72 -6.51 9.71
C GLU A 20 10.71 -6.84 8.21
N TRP A 21 9.78 -7.68 7.77
CA TRP A 21 9.62 -8.00 6.35
C TRP A 21 9.17 -6.78 5.54
N LEU A 22 8.32 -5.92 6.10
CA LEU A 22 7.90 -4.67 5.44
C LEU A 22 9.09 -3.73 5.25
N GLU A 23 9.96 -3.58 6.24
CA GLU A 23 11.18 -2.76 6.12
C GLU A 23 12.10 -3.29 5.02
N GLN A 24 12.31 -4.61 4.98
CA GLN A 24 13.07 -5.25 3.91
C GLN A 24 12.41 -5.07 2.54
N ALA A 25 11.08 -5.14 2.46
CA ALA A 25 10.33 -4.93 1.23
C ALA A 25 10.48 -3.49 0.71
N GLN A 26 10.48 -2.49 1.60
CA GLN A 26 10.72 -1.09 1.22
C GLN A 26 12.14 -0.90 0.67
N GLN A 27 13.16 -1.45 1.35
CA GLN A 27 14.55 -1.41 0.88
C GLN A 27 14.73 -2.08 -0.50
N ARG A 28 14.00 -3.16 -0.76
CA ARG A 28 14.00 -3.83 -2.06
C ARG A 28 13.35 -2.98 -3.15
N LEU A 29 12.25 -2.28 -2.85
CA LEU A 29 11.65 -1.32 -3.78
C LEU A 29 12.62 -0.18 -4.10
N ASP A 30 13.29 0.38 -3.08
CA ASP A 30 14.29 1.44 -3.25
C ASP A 30 15.45 1.04 -4.16
N ALA A 31 15.82 -0.24 -4.16
CA ALA A 31 16.91 -0.80 -4.97
C ALA A 31 16.46 -1.47 -6.28
N ALA A 32 15.17 -1.41 -6.62
CA ALA A 32 14.63 -2.16 -7.75
C ALA A 32 15.00 -1.52 -9.10
N GLU A 33 15.59 -2.30 -10.00
CA GLU A 33 15.78 -1.90 -11.40
C GLU A 33 14.46 -1.92 -12.19
N ASP A 34 13.58 -2.90 -11.88
CA ASP A 34 12.22 -2.99 -12.41
C ASP A 34 11.22 -2.88 -11.25
N LEU A 35 10.80 -1.64 -10.98
CA LEU A 35 9.89 -1.33 -9.89
C LEU A 35 8.54 -2.06 -10.02
N LEU A 36 8.01 -2.23 -11.23
CA LEU A 36 6.72 -2.89 -11.43
C LEU A 36 6.80 -4.37 -11.06
N SER A 37 7.82 -5.06 -11.56
CA SER A 37 8.01 -6.49 -11.30
C SER A 37 8.25 -6.72 -9.80
N GLU A 38 9.08 -5.90 -9.17
CA GLU A 38 9.38 -5.99 -7.74
C GLU A 38 8.15 -5.69 -6.88
N LEU A 39 7.40 -4.63 -7.19
CA LEU A 39 6.16 -4.29 -6.50
C LEU A 39 5.09 -5.37 -6.64
N THR A 40 4.95 -5.96 -7.83
CA THR A 40 4.01 -7.07 -8.07
C THR A 40 4.34 -8.26 -7.17
N LEU A 41 5.63 -8.63 -7.09
CA LEU A 41 6.10 -9.71 -6.23
C LEU A 41 5.84 -9.40 -4.75
N LEU A 42 6.26 -8.24 -4.26
CA LEU A 42 6.13 -7.87 -2.85
C LEU A 42 4.65 -7.71 -2.43
N SER A 43 3.81 -7.17 -3.31
CA SER A 43 2.36 -7.09 -3.11
C SER A 43 1.72 -8.48 -2.99
N ALA A 44 2.11 -9.42 -3.86
CA ALA A 44 1.66 -10.81 -3.75
C ALA A 44 2.10 -11.48 -2.42
N MET A 45 3.29 -11.15 -1.93
CA MET A 45 3.84 -11.68 -0.67
C MET A 45 3.22 -11.08 0.59
N ALA A 46 2.71 -9.84 0.54
CA ALA A 46 2.20 -9.12 1.71
C ALA A 46 1.16 -9.91 2.51
N ARG A 47 0.19 -10.56 1.84
CA ARG A 47 -0.83 -11.38 2.53
C ARG A 47 -0.23 -12.59 3.26
N ARG A 48 0.85 -13.18 2.73
CA ARG A 48 1.52 -14.33 3.37
C ARG A 48 2.34 -13.90 4.58
N LYS A 49 2.93 -12.69 4.53
CA LYS A 49 3.84 -12.18 5.56
C LYS A 49 3.12 -11.43 6.67
N LEU A 50 2.02 -10.76 6.35
CA LEU A 50 1.25 -9.93 7.28
C LEU A 50 -0.08 -10.57 7.69
N GLY A 51 -0.53 -11.60 6.97
CA GLY A 51 -1.75 -12.33 7.30
C GLY A 51 -3.04 -11.60 6.91
N LYS A 52 -4.16 -12.20 7.29
CA LYS A 52 -5.53 -11.74 6.96
C LYS A 52 -6.29 -11.14 8.15
N GLN A 53 -5.63 -11.00 9.31
CA GLN A 53 -6.23 -10.39 10.49
C GLN A 53 -6.52 -8.91 10.23
N ARG A 54 -7.56 -8.39 10.90
CA ARG A 54 -7.93 -6.98 10.80
C ARG A 54 -6.79 -6.09 11.30
N LEU A 55 -6.62 -4.96 10.64
CA LEU A 55 -5.60 -3.96 10.97
C LEU A 55 -5.84 -3.35 12.35
N SER A 56 -7.10 -3.12 12.70
CA SER A 56 -7.47 -2.56 14.00
C SER A 56 -8.88 -3.02 14.42
N ASN A 57 -9.09 -3.18 15.72
CA ASN A 57 -10.41 -3.39 16.30
C ASN A 57 -11.13 -2.06 16.63
N GLN A 58 -10.43 -0.94 16.50
CA GLN A 58 -10.96 0.40 16.69
C GLN A 58 -10.98 1.15 15.35
N PRO A 59 -11.96 2.05 15.13
CA PRO A 59 -12.02 2.88 13.93
C PRO A 59 -10.68 3.55 13.65
N CYS A 60 -10.22 3.49 12.40
CA CYS A 60 -8.96 4.08 11.99
C CYS A 60 -9.18 4.83 10.68
N LEU A 61 -9.21 6.15 10.75
CA LEU A 61 -9.49 6.99 9.60
C LEU A 61 -8.18 7.48 8.98
N LEU A 62 -8.05 7.29 7.67
CA LEU A 62 -7.06 7.98 6.84
C LEU A 62 -7.74 9.12 6.10
N GLN A 63 -7.11 10.29 6.08
CA GLN A 63 -7.60 11.42 5.28
C GLN A 63 -7.22 11.22 3.82
N SER A 64 -8.18 11.43 2.93
CA SER A 64 -8.00 11.33 1.49
C SER A 64 -8.72 12.50 0.80
N PRO A 65 -8.35 12.88 -0.43
CA PRO A 65 -9.08 13.92 -1.17
C PRO A 65 -10.55 13.58 -1.46
N ALA A 66 -10.92 12.30 -1.42
CA ALA A 66 -12.30 11.85 -1.55
C ALA A 66 -13.06 11.80 -0.21
N GLY A 67 -12.42 12.21 0.90
CA GLY A 67 -12.96 12.13 2.26
C GLY A 67 -12.20 11.15 3.15
N ALA A 68 -12.64 11.03 4.41
CA ALA A 68 -12.04 10.09 5.36
C ALA A 68 -12.36 8.64 4.99
N LEU A 69 -11.32 7.80 4.92
CA LEU A 69 -11.41 6.38 4.65
C LEU A 69 -11.20 5.59 5.95
N ASP A 70 -12.17 4.79 6.36
CA ASP A 70 -12.00 3.86 7.48
C ASP A 70 -11.27 2.60 7.01
N ILE A 71 -10.08 2.38 7.58
CA ILE A 71 -9.21 1.26 7.26
C ILE A 71 -9.17 0.20 8.36
N ALA A 72 -9.97 0.32 9.43
CA ALA A 72 -9.95 -0.64 10.54
C ALA A 72 -10.26 -2.08 10.09
N ALA A 73 -11.19 -2.20 9.13
CA ALA A 73 -11.62 -3.49 8.60
C ALA A 73 -10.64 -4.11 7.57
N TRP A 74 -9.62 -3.37 7.14
CA TRP A 74 -8.62 -3.91 6.22
C TRP A 74 -7.86 -5.06 6.86
N SER A 75 -7.43 -6.02 6.05
CA SER A 75 -6.47 -6.99 6.55
C SER A 75 -5.07 -6.37 6.63
N ASN A 76 -4.23 -6.86 7.55
CA ASN A 76 -2.81 -6.47 7.63
C ASN A 76 -2.10 -6.66 6.27
N GLY A 77 -2.41 -7.75 5.57
CA GLY A 77 -1.93 -8.00 4.22
C GLY A 77 -2.33 -6.93 3.22
N ASP A 78 -3.60 -6.54 3.19
CA ASP A 78 -4.09 -5.52 2.26
C ASP A 78 -3.54 -4.12 2.63
N ALA A 79 -3.46 -3.79 3.92
CA ALA A 79 -2.83 -2.56 4.39
C ALA A 79 -1.34 -2.49 4.00
N GLY A 80 -0.61 -3.61 4.09
CA GLY A 80 0.78 -3.69 3.63
C GLY A 80 0.90 -3.53 2.12
N ARG A 81 -0.01 -4.11 1.32
CA ARG A 81 -0.05 -3.89 -0.13
C ARG A 81 -0.27 -2.42 -0.47
N VAL A 82 -1.25 -1.78 0.18
CA VAL A 82 -1.50 -0.34 0.01
C VAL A 82 -0.25 0.45 0.34
N LEU A 83 0.40 0.17 1.47
CA LEU A 83 1.63 0.83 1.87
C LEU A 83 2.71 0.73 0.80
N LEU A 84 3.00 -0.47 0.28
CA LEU A 84 3.99 -0.69 -0.78
C LEU A 84 3.65 0.06 -2.08
N ILE A 85 2.36 0.12 -2.45
CA ILE A 85 1.91 0.89 -3.62
C ILE A 85 2.12 2.39 -3.39
N LEU A 86 1.75 2.92 -2.22
CA LEU A 86 1.97 4.33 -1.88
C LEU A 86 3.47 4.69 -1.87
N TYR A 87 4.32 3.76 -1.41
CA TYR A 87 5.77 3.88 -1.48
C TYR A 87 6.26 4.01 -2.93
N ALA A 88 5.85 3.10 -3.81
CA ALA A 88 6.22 3.14 -5.22
C ALA A 88 5.72 4.41 -5.93
N ILE A 89 4.49 4.85 -5.65
CA ILE A 89 3.93 6.12 -6.16
C ILE A 89 4.76 7.32 -5.68
N ARG A 90 5.23 7.30 -4.43
CA ARG A 90 6.09 8.36 -3.90
C ARG A 90 7.43 8.43 -4.64
N MET A 91 7.99 7.30 -5.03
CA MET A 91 9.26 7.21 -5.78
C MET A 91 9.11 7.67 -7.24
N GLU A 92 8.05 7.24 -7.93
CA GLU A 92 7.84 7.50 -9.35
C GLU A 92 6.68 8.48 -9.62
N ARG A 93 6.75 9.67 -9.04
CA ARG A 93 5.69 10.70 -9.16
C ARG A 93 5.28 11.01 -10.61
N LEU A 94 6.23 11.02 -11.56
CA LEU A 94 5.95 11.36 -12.96
C LEU A 94 5.41 10.18 -13.79
N ALA A 95 5.69 8.93 -13.40
CA ALA A 95 5.23 7.71 -14.09
C ALA A 95 4.07 7.01 -13.38
N THR A 96 3.53 7.63 -12.33
CA THR A 96 2.46 7.08 -11.48
C THR A 96 1.24 6.55 -12.26
N PRO A 97 0.68 7.26 -13.27
CA PRO A 97 -0.48 6.75 -14.02
C PRO A 97 -0.20 5.44 -14.75
N ASP A 98 0.98 5.31 -15.37
CA ASP A 98 1.37 4.11 -16.12
C ASP A 98 1.63 2.93 -15.19
N LEU A 99 2.36 3.16 -14.09
CA LEU A 99 2.60 2.15 -13.06
C LEU A 99 1.29 1.58 -12.52
N VAL A 100 0.38 2.46 -12.10
CA VAL A 100 -0.90 2.04 -11.53
C VAL A 100 -1.79 1.35 -12.56
N THR A 101 -1.82 1.83 -13.80
CA THR A 101 -2.58 1.18 -14.88
C THR A 101 -2.07 -0.23 -15.14
N ARG A 102 -0.75 -0.44 -15.16
CA ARG A 102 -0.14 -1.75 -15.35
C ARG A 102 -0.47 -2.68 -14.18
N LEU A 103 -0.32 -2.22 -12.93
CA LEU A 103 -0.71 -2.99 -11.75
C LEU A 103 -2.20 -3.40 -11.79
N TYR A 104 -3.09 -2.47 -12.14
CA TYR A 104 -4.53 -2.72 -12.17
C TYR A 104 -4.91 -3.77 -13.22
N ARG A 105 -4.26 -3.72 -14.40
CA ARG A 105 -4.51 -4.69 -15.49
C ARG A 105 -4.04 -6.10 -15.12
N LEU A 106 -2.92 -6.21 -14.40
CA LEU A 106 -2.35 -7.49 -13.97
C LEU A 106 -3.09 -8.09 -12.77
N GLY A 107 -3.67 -7.24 -11.91
CA GLY A 107 -4.29 -7.67 -10.67
C GLY A 107 -5.64 -8.36 -10.84
N ASP A 108 -5.94 -9.28 -9.93
CA ASP A 108 -7.27 -9.85 -9.74
C ASP A 108 -8.26 -8.84 -9.09
N ALA A 109 -9.50 -9.27 -8.82
CA ALA A 109 -10.52 -8.39 -8.24
C ALA A 109 -10.12 -7.82 -6.86
N ASP A 110 -9.47 -8.63 -6.03
CA ASP A 110 -9.00 -8.23 -4.71
C ASP A 110 -7.85 -7.22 -4.82
N GLU A 111 -6.89 -7.49 -5.71
CA GLU A 111 -5.75 -6.62 -5.95
C GLU A 111 -6.18 -5.28 -6.54
N ARG A 112 -7.17 -5.27 -7.43
CA ARG A 112 -7.76 -4.04 -7.96
C ARG A 112 -8.43 -3.20 -6.87
N ALA A 113 -9.12 -3.82 -5.90
CA ALA A 113 -9.70 -3.09 -4.78
C ALA A 113 -8.65 -2.43 -3.89
N VAL A 114 -7.52 -3.12 -3.65
CA VAL A 114 -6.36 -2.58 -2.94
C VAL A 114 -5.74 -1.41 -3.71
N ILE A 115 -5.57 -1.53 -5.02
CA ILE A 115 -5.02 -0.47 -5.88
C ILE A 115 -5.91 0.78 -5.85
N VAL A 116 -7.23 0.60 -5.98
CA VAL A 116 -8.19 1.72 -5.88
C VAL A 116 -8.12 2.38 -4.50
N SER A 117 -7.97 1.60 -3.44
CA SER A 117 -7.82 2.13 -2.07
C SER A 117 -6.53 2.96 -1.93
N ALA A 118 -5.42 2.49 -2.50
CA ALA A 118 -4.17 3.25 -2.52
C ALA A 118 -4.30 4.55 -3.32
N LEU A 119 -4.98 4.51 -4.48
CA LEU A 119 -5.25 5.70 -5.29
C LEU A 119 -6.09 6.74 -4.57
N ALA A 120 -7.11 6.31 -3.81
CA ALA A 120 -7.92 7.21 -3.00
C ALA A 120 -7.05 8.02 -2.04
N LEU A 121 -6.05 7.38 -1.41
CA LEU A 121 -5.12 7.99 -0.46
C LEU A 121 -4.03 8.85 -1.12
N PHE A 122 -3.65 8.53 -2.36
CA PHE A 122 -2.70 9.36 -3.11
C PHE A 122 -3.30 10.73 -3.42
N GLY A 123 -4.54 10.71 -3.94
CA GLY A 123 -5.36 11.83 -4.40
C GLY A 123 -4.58 13.03 -4.94
N SER A 124 -4.69 13.21 -6.25
CA SER A 124 -4.12 14.32 -7.04
C SER A 124 -4.69 15.67 -6.58
N GLY A 125 -4.17 16.18 -5.47
CA GLY A 125 -4.15 17.61 -5.16
C GLY A 125 -2.93 18.20 -5.86
N GLU A 126 -3.19 19.06 -6.84
CA GLU A 126 -2.26 20.14 -7.16
C GLU A 126 -1.95 20.97 -5.91
#